data_AF-A0A2S9XK38-F1
#
_entry.id   AF-A0A2S9XK38-F1
#
_cell.length_a   1.000
_cell.length_b   1.000
_cell.length_c   1.000
_cell.angle_alpha   90.00
_cell.angle_beta   90.00
_cell.angle_gamma   90.00
#
_symmetry.space_group_name_H-M   'P 1'
#
loop_
_entity.id
_entity.type
_entity.pdbx_description
1 polymer ?
#
loop_
_entity_poly.entity_id
_entity_poly.type
_entity_poly.pdbx_seq_one_letter_code
_entity_poly.pdbx_strand_id
1 'polypeptide(L)'
;MAGDDNGYDEDLSGDDERDAVADADAMADELEDELAEAVRKPATALPVTLAVPALVLTAAIALPLHPEGFSFAQLLYASFLRSPLEGLIMLIGFGSPFCFGAIVLALAALGPRVVPRVGERLLVVNLSFLHAQLLLVGFMLASRGQGMMPLALLGFALVSGGYFTVHHAREAAAGGGVDEDGQAARSGPTQRWLVRWGATVLVAVCGWIRLQLLIGVRLGWAIEVMLAAGVAMAVMLTRRRSLERP
;
A
#
# COMPACT_ATOMS: atom_id res chain seq x y z
N MET A 1 -1.45 -22.12 -89.20
CA MET A 1 -2.23 -21.52 -88.10
C MET A 1 -2.55 -22.67 -87.16
N ALA A 2 -1.77 -23.08 -86.16
CA ALA A 2 -0.90 -22.41 -85.17
C ALA A 2 -1.67 -21.52 -84.16
N GLY A 3 -1.65 -21.94 -82.88
CA GLY A 3 -2.13 -21.25 -81.66
C GLY A 3 -3.64 -21.45 -81.39
N ASP A 4 -4.15 -21.76 -80.20
CA ASP A 4 -3.57 -21.72 -78.85
C ASP A 4 -4.28 -22.76 -77.97
N ASP A 5 -3.48 -23.40 -77.13
CA ASP A 5 -3.87 -24.25 -76.01
C ASP A 5 -3.64 -23.38 -74.75
N ASN A 6 -4.71 -22.80 -74.19
CA ASN A 6 -4.71 -22.13 -72.89
C ASN A 6 -5.50 -23.05 -71.95
N GLY A 7 -4.94 -23.65 -70.90
CA GLY A 7 -3.93 -23.09 -70.00
C GLY A 7 -4.62 -22.76 -68.69
N TYR A 8 -4.65 -23.77 -67.80
CA TYR A 8 -4.80 -23.74 -66.34
C TYR A 8 -5.38 -22.47 -65.69
N ASP A 9 -6.60 -22.58 -65.15
CA ASP A 9 -6.99 -21.81 -63.97
C ASP A 9 -6.91 -22.77 -62.75
N GLU A 10 -5.79 -22.67 -62.04
CA GLU A 10 -5.59 -23.27 -60.72
C GLU A 10 -6.45 -22.52 -59.70
N ASP A 11 -7.50 -23.19 -59.24
CA ASP A 11 -8.36 -22.81 -58.12
C ASP A 11 -7.63 -23.10 -56.79
N LEU A 12 -6.47 -22.47 -56.58
CA LEU A 12 -5.62 -22.60 -55.39
C LEU A 12 -5.45 -21.26 -54.70
N SER A 13 -6.47 -20.77 -54.00
CA SER A 13 -6.29 -19.64 -53.07
C SER A 13 -7.33 -19.51 -51.96
N GLY A 14 -8.19 -20.51 -51.73
CA GLY A 14 -9.27 -20.42 -50.75
C GLY A 14 -8.96 -21.01 -49.37
N ASP A 15 -8.13 -22.06 -49.31
CA ASP A 15 -7.97 -22.86 -48.10
C ASP A 15 -6.76 -22.42 -47.26
N ASP A 16 -5.63 -22.05 -47.87
CA ASP A 16 -4.44 -21.57 -47.14
C ASP A 16 -4.66 -20.24 -46.39
N GLU A 17 -5.53 -19.34 -46.88
CA GLU A 17 -5.88 -18.10 -46.18
C GLU A 17 -6.82 -18.34 -44.99
N ARG A 18 -7.65 -19.39 -45.04
CA ARG A 18 -8.58 -19.72 -43.94
C ARG A 18 -7.84 -20.33 -42.76
N ASP A 19 -6.86 -21.18 -43.03
CA ASP A 19 -6.03 -21.79 -42.00
C ASP A 19 -5.15 -20.75 -41.31
N ALA A 20 -4.60 -19.77 -42.06
CA ALA A 20 -3.81 -18.68 -41.49
C ALA A 20 -4.62 -17.71 -40.59
N VAL A 21 -5.91 -17.49 -40.90
CA VAL A 21 -6.80 -16.66 -40.06
C VAL A 21 -7.24 -17.42 -38.81
N ALA A 22 -7.51 -18.73 -38.93
CA ALA A 22 -7.85 -19.56 -37.78
C ALA A 22 -6.70 -19.69 -36.77
N ASP A 23 -5.45 -19.80 -37.26
CA ASP A 23 -4.26 -19.84 -36.42
C ASP A 23 -3.98 -18.48 -35.74
N ALA A 24 -4.27 -17.36 -36.41
CA ALA A 24 -4.12 -16.02 -35.84
C ALA A 24 -5.15 -15.73 -34.74
N ASP A 25 -6.40 -16.16 -34.92
CA ASP A 25 -7.46 -16.04 -33.92
C ASP A 25 -7.18 -16.94 -32.71
N ALA A 26 -6.73 -18.18 -32.93
CA ALA A 26 -6.34 -19.08 -31.84
C ALA A 26 -5.14 -18.55 -31.03
N MET A 27 -4.15 -17.95 -31.70
CA MET A 27 -3.00 -17.35 -31.03
C MET A 27 -3.37 -16.06 -30.29
N ALA A 28 -4.36 -15.30 -30.77
CA ALA A 28 -4.90 -14.13 -30.09
C ALA A 28 -5.69 -14.52 -28.83
N ASP A 29 -6.52 -15.57 -28.92
CA ASP A 29 -7.25 -16.13 -27.79
C ASP A 29 -6.29 -16.70 -26.73
N GLU A 30 -5.22 -17.39 -27.15
CA GLU A 30 -4.21 -17.93 -26.22
C GLU A 30 -3.39 -16.82 -25.54
N LEU A 31 -3.14 -15.71 -26.24
CA LEU A 31 -2.51 -14.51 -25.66
C LEU A 31 -3.45 -13.75 -24.73
N GLU A 32 -4.74 -13.71 -25.04
CA GLU A 32 -5.78 -13.11 -24.20
C GLU A 32 -6.01 -13.95 -22.94
N ASP A 33 -5.99 -15.27 -23.06
CA ASP A 33 -6.00 -16.23 -21.94
C ASP A 33 -4.72 -16.13 -21.11
N GLU A 34 -3.53 -16.00 -21.71
CA GLU A 34 -2.29 -15.81 -20.97
C GLU A 34 -2.24 -14.43 -20.27
N LEU A 35 -2.80 -13.38 -20.90
CA LEU A 35 -3.00 -12.07 -20.26
C LEU A 35 -4.02 -12.17 -19.12
N ALA A 36 -5.13 -12.88 -19.32
CA ALA A 36 -6.19 -13.07 -18.34
C ALA A 36 -5.68 -13.89 -17.15
N GLU A 37 -4.90 -14.95 -17.39
CA GLU A 37 -4.22 -15.80 -16.39
C GLU A 37 -3.16 -14.99 -15.63
N ALA A 38 -2.41 -14.11 -16.30
CA ALA A 38 -1.47 -13.17 -15.67
C ALA A 38 -2.17 -12.09 -14.82
N VAL A 39 -3.40 -11.71 -15.19
CA VAL A 39 -4.30 -10.84 -14.42
C VAL A 39 -4.94 -11.59 -13.24
N ARG A 40 -5.07 -12.93 -13.33
CA ARG A 40 -5.70 -13.85 -12.34
C ARG A 40 -4.88 -14.16 -11.10
N LYS A 41 -3.73 -13.51 -10.86
CA LYS A 41 -2.91 -13.82 -9.67
C LYS A 41 -3.74 -13.60 -8.39
N PRO A 42 -4.00 -14.66 -7.59
CA PRO A 42 -4.88 -14.56 -6.43
C PRO A 42 -4.31 -13.52 -5.49
N ALA A 43 -5.19 -12.68 -4.93
CA ALA A 43 -4.88 -11.62 -3.98
C ALA A 43 -3.82 -12.13 -2.99
N THR A 44 -2.55 -11.77 -3.22
CA THR A 44 -1.47 -12.38 -2.46
C THR A 44 -1.63 -11.95 -1.01
N ALA A 45 -2.08 -12.89 -0.17
CA ALA A 45 -2.16 -12.70 1.26
C ALA A 45 -0.81 -12.14 1.75
N LEU A 46 -0.87 -11.20 2.69
CA LEU A 46 0.34 -10.59 3.23
C LEU A 46 1.24 -11.70 3.81
N PRO A 47 2.55 -11.68 3.51
CA PRO A 47 3.44 -12.72 3.98
C PRO A 47 3.52 -12.70 5.50
N VAL A 48 3.40 -13.88 6.13
CA VAL A 48 3.45 -14.07 7.60
C VAL A 48 4.71 -13.46 8.22
N THR A 49 5.80 -13.39 7.45
CA THR A 49 7.04 -12.75 7.88
C THR A 49 6.87 -11.28 8.27
N LEU A 50 5.82 -10.59 7.80
CA LEU A 50 5.48 -9.22 8.23
C LEU A 50 4.92 -9.14 9.65
N ALA A 51 4.48 -10.26 10.25
CA ALA A 51 3.93 -10.26 11.59
C ALA A 51 4.95 -9.76 12.63
N VAL A 52 6.23 -10.12 12.48
CA VAL A 52 7.29 -9.69 13.42
C VAL A 52 7.48 -8.17 13.40
N PRO A 53 7.80 -7.50 12.27
CA PRO A 53 7.97 -6.06 12.28
C PRO A 53 6.65 -5.31 12.57
N ALA A 54 5.49 -5.86 12.20
CA ALA A 54 4.20 -5.29 12.55
C ALA A 54 3.94 -5.34 14.07
N LEU A 55 4.25 -6.46 14.71
CA LEU A 55 4.19 -6.61 16.18
C LEU A 55 5.14 -5.64 16.87
N VAL A 56 6.38 -5.52 16.38
CA VAL A 56 7.37 -4.56 16.90
C VAL A 56 6.84 -3.12 16.79
N LEU A 57 6.26 -2.76 15.64
CA LEU A 57 5.66 -1.44 15.46
C LEU A 57 4.50 -1.19 16.43
N THR A 58 3.62 -2.17 16.64
CA THR A 58 2.54 -2.06 17.63
C THR A 58 3.08 -1.94 19.05
N ALA A 59 4.04 -2.79 19.43
CA ALA A 59 4.64 -2.80 20.76
C ALA A 59 5.41 -1.50 21.07
N ALA A 60 5.87 -0.77 20.05
CA ALA A 60 6.52 0.53 20.22
C ALA A 60 5.62 1.57 20.92
N ILE A 61 4.31 1.36 20.98
CA ILE A 61 3.38 2.20 21.74
C ILE A 61 3.74 2.29 23.23
N ALA A 62 4.35 1.23 23.78
CA ALA A 62 4.76 1.14 25.17
C ALA A 62 6.19 1.63 25.43
N LEU A 63 6.94 1.95 24.37
CA LEU A 63 8.30 2.47 24.48
C LEU A 63 8.29 3.98 24.74
N PRO A 64 9.32 4.52 25.40
CA PRO A 64 9.42 5.94 25.69
C PRO A 64 9.55 6.74 24.38
N LEU A 65 8.70 7.77 24.23
CA LEU A 65 8.77 8.75 23.15
C LEU A 65 9.79 9.84 23.43
N HIS A 66 10.00 10.15 24.71
CA HIS A 66 10.97 11.12 25.21
C HIS A 66 11.95 10.41 26.18
N PRO A 67 13.22 10.84 26.30
CA PRO A 67 14.17 10.24 27.24
C PRO A 67 13.71 10.24 28.70
N GLU A 68 12.78 11.14 29.06
CA GLU A 68 12.19 11.22 30.40
C GLU A 68 11.14 10.13 30.68
N GLY A 69 10.88 9.25 29.71
CA GLY A 69 10.25 7.95 29.98
C GLY A 69 8.78 7.79 29.61
N PHE A 70 8.08 8.88 29.22
CA PHE A 70 6.66 8.77 28.87
C PHE A 70 6.46 8.04 27.54
N SER A 71 5.72 6.94 27.58
CA SER A 71 5.28 6.20 26.39
C SER A 71 3.96 6.75 25.85
N PHE A 72 3.66 6.46 24.57
CA PHE A 72 2.36 6.82 24.01
C PHE A 72 1.21 6.13 24.77
N ALA A 73 1.40 4.88 25.18
CA ALA A 73 0.41 4.14 25.95
C ALA A 73 0.05 4.82 27.27
N GLN A 74 1.05 5.37 27.98
CA GLN A 74 0.81 6.12 29.22
C GLN A 74 0.06 7.42 28.96
N LEU A 75 0.44 8.17 27.92
CA LEU A 75 -0.26 9.39 27.53
C LEU A 75 -1.71 9.09 27.15
N LEU A 76 -1.92 8.04 26.36
CA LEU A 76 -3.24 7.60 25.93
C LEU A 76 -4.12 7.20 27.12
N TYR A 77 -3.56 6.41 28.05
CA TYR A 77 -4.24 6.04 29.29
C TYR A 77 -4.62 7.28 30.11
N ALA A 78 -3.69 8.22 30.29
CA ALA A 78 -3.96 9.47 30.99
C ALA A 78 -5.05 10.31 30.32
N SER A 79 -5.08 10.37 28.99
CA SER A 79 -6.15 11.04 28.24
C SER A 79 -7.50 10.34 28.40
N PHE A 80 -7.56 9.00 28.40
CA PHE A 80 -8.79 8.27 28.68
C PHE A 80 -9.32 8.51 30.09
N LEU A 81 -8.43 8.62 31.08
CA LEU A 81 -8.82 8.95 32.46
C LEU A 81 -9.38 10.38 32.59
N ARG A 82 -8.95 11.32 31.74
CA ARG A 82 -9.50 12.68 31.70
C ARG A 82 -10.84 12.73 30.97
N SER A 83 -10.90 12.14 29.79
CA SER A 83 -12.10 12.08 28.96
C SER A 83 -11.99 10.97 27.92
N PRO A 84 -13.01 10.10 27.77
CA PRO A 84 -12.99 9.04 26.76
C PRO A 84 -12.88 9.60 25.34
N LEU A 85 -13.46 10.79 25.10
CA LEU A 85 -13.37 11.46 23.81
C LEU A 85 -11.94 11.95 23.53
N GLU A 86 -11.24 12.47 24.54
CA GLU A 86 -9.84 12.90 24.41
C GLU A 86 -8.94 11.70 24.06
N GLY A 87 -9.11 10.57 24.76
CA GLY A 87 -8.40 9.33 24.46
C GLY A 87 -8.66 8.84 23.03
N LEU A 88 -9.91 8.86 22.57
CA LEU A 88 -10.25 8.48 21.20
C LEU A 88 -9.62 9.41 20.15
N ILE A 89 -9.69 10.72 20.36
CA ILE A 89 -9.06 11.71 19.46
C ILE A 89 -7.54 11.49 19.42
N MET A 90 -6.91 11.23 20.57
CA MET A 90 -5.49 10.96 20.66
C MET A 90 -5.10 9.66 19.92
N LEU A 91 -5.89 8.59 20.10
CA LEU A 91 -5.68 7.32 19.43
C LEU A 91 -5.83 7.42 17.91
N ILE A 92 -6.88 8.09 17.44
CA ILE A 92 -7.15 8.26 16.01
C ILE A 92 -6.11 9.20 15.38
N GLY A 93 -5.76 10.29 16.07
CA GLY A 93 -4.81 11.27 15.58
C GLY A 93 -3.37 10.76 15.59
N PHE A 94 -2.83 10.55 16.78
CA PHE A 94 -1.42 10.24 16.97
C PHE A 94 -1.13 8.74 17.09
N GLY A 95 -2.16 7.93 17.38
CA GLY A 95 -2.02 6.48 17.50
C GLY A 95 -2.02 5.73 16.17
N SER A 96 -2.26 6.43 15.05
CA SER A 96 -2.36 5.82 13.72
C SER A 96 -1.17 4.93 13.32
N PRO A 97 0.11 5.24 13.64
CA PRO A 97 1.24 4.33 13.35
C PRO A 97 1.17 3.00 14.10
N PHE A 98 0.71 3.01 15.35
CA PHE A 98 0.61 1.79 16.17
C PHE A 98 -0.59 0.94 15.72
N CYS A 99 -1.70 1.60 15.39
CA CYS A 99 -2.87 0.97 14.78
C CYS A 99 -2.52 0.35 13.41
N PHE A 100 -1.69 1.02 12.60
CA PHE A 100 -1.18 0.45 11.35
C PHE A 100 -0.44 -0.87 11.60
N GLY A 101 0.50 -0.89 12.56
CA GLY A 101 1.17 -2.13 12.97
C GLY A 101 0.18 -3.22 13.40
N ALA A 102 -0.86 -2.86 14.16
CA ALA A 102 -1.83 -3.84 14.66
C ALA A 102 -2.68 -4.43 13.53
N ILE A 103 -3.10 -3.60 12.57
CA ILE A 103 -3.84 -4.04 11.38
C ILE A 103 -2.95 -4.97 10.53
N VAL A 104 -1.71 -4.59 10.26
CA VAL A 104 -0.77 -5.42 9.48
C VAL A 104 -0.49 -6.73 10.19
N LEU A 105 -0.32 -6.72 11.52
CA LEU A 105 -0.13 -7.90 12.33
C LEU A 105 -1.34 -8.84 12.22
N ALA A 106 -2.55 -8.31 12.38
CA ALA A 106 -3.77 -9.10 12.25
C ALA A 106 -3.87 -9.73 10.86
N LEU A 107 -3.61 -8.97 9.80
CA LEU A 107 -3.67 -9.49 8.43
C LEU A 107 -2.57 -10.52 8.12
N ALA A 108 -1.34 -10.30 8.61
CA ALA A 108 -0.22 -11.22 8.38
C ALA A 108 -0.34 -12.52 9.22
N ALA A 109 -0.92 -12.44 10.42
CA ALA A 109 -1.04 -13.60 11.33
C ALA A 109 -2.34 -14.39 11.11
N LEU A 110 -3.45 -13.71 10.83
CA LEU A 110 -4.78 -14.34 10.70
C LEU A 110 -5.19 -14.59 9.26
N GLY A 111 -4.46 -14.05 8.27
CA GLY A 111 -4.55 -14.31 6.82
C GLY A 111 -5.91 -14.79 6.32
N PRO A 112 -6.15 -16.12 6.25
CA PRO A 112 -7.38 -16.70 5.70
C PRO A 112 -8.66 -16.41 6.50
N ARG A 113 -8.56 -16.00 7.77
CA ARG A 113 -9.72 -15.72 8.65
C ARG A 113 -10.23 -14.29 8.54
N VAL A 114 -9.45 -13.38 7.95
CA VAL A 114 -9.85 -11.97 7.84
C VAL A 114 -10.51 -11.76 6.49
N VAL A 115 -11.74 -11.25 6.50
CA VAL A 115 -12.44 -10.86 5.27
C VAL A 115 -11.57 -9.82 4.54
N PRO A 116 -11.07 -10.10 3.31
CA PRO A 116 -10.08 -9.25 2.64
C PRO A 116 -10.51 -7.79 2.51
N ARG A 117 -11.81 -7.57 2.23
CA ARG A 117 -12.42 -6.23 2.13
C ARG A 117 -12.38 -5.44 3.45
N VAL A 118 -12.49 -6.11 4.60
CA VAL A 118 -12.40 -5.44 5.91
C VAL A 118 -10.97 -5.01 6.16
N GLY A 119 -9.99 -5.87 5.89
CA GLY A 119 -8.57 -5.54 6.02
C GLY A 119 -8.15 -4.34 5.17
N GLU A 120 -8.59 -4.29 3.91
CA GLU A 120 -8.33 -3.17 3.00
C GLU A 120 -8.95 -1.87 3.50
N ARG A 121 -10.22 -1.89 3.90
CA ARG A 121 -10.90 -0.70 4.46
C ARG A 121 -10.18 -0.19 5.69
N LEU A 122 -9.77 -1.06 6.61
CA LEU A 122 -9.03 -0.67 7.81
C LEU A 122 -7.70 0.00 7.46
N LEU A 123 -6.94 -0.56 6.50
CA LEU A 123 -5.70 0.05 6.02
C LEU A 123 -5.94 1.41 5.36
N VAL A 124 -6.94 1.54 4.48
CA VAL A 124 -7.26 2.80 3.80
C VAL A 124 -7.69 3.88 4.79
N VAL A 125 -8.55 3.54 5.75
CA VAL A 125 -9.02 4.47 6.79
C VAL A 125 -7.85 4.91 7.66
N ASN A 126 -7.03 3.97 8.13
CA ASN A 126 -5.87 4.28 8.96
C ASN A 126 -4.83 5.15 8.22
N LEU A 127 -4.54 4.86 6.95
CA LEU A 127 -3.62 5.65 6.14
C LEU A 127 -4.17 7.05 5.82
N SER A 128 -5.47 7.16 5.59
CA SER A 128 -6.13 8.46 5.43
C SER A 128 -5.97 9.32 6.68
N PHE A 129 -6.16 8.74 7.87
CA PHE A 129 -5.94 9.45 9.13
C PHE A 129 -4.47 9.83 9.33
N LEU A 130 -3.53 8.92 9.04
CA LEU A 130 -2.09 9.21 9.12
C LEU A 130 -1.71 10.42 8.26
N HIS A 131 -2.19 10.48 7.00
CA HIS A 131 -1.93 11.61 6.10
C HIS A 131 -2.61 12.90 6.56
N ALA A 132 -3.87 12.85 7.00
CA ALA A 132 -4.58 14.03 7.50
C ALA A 132 -3.85 14.64 8.71
N GLN A 133 -3.34 13.79 9.61
CA GLN A 133 -2.59 14.23 10.79
C GLN A 133 -1.22 14.75 10.42
N LEU A 134 -0.54 14.11 9.46
CA LEU A 134 0.73 14.59 8.95
C LEU A 134 0.61 15.98 8.30
N LEU A 135 -0.47 16.21 7.54
CA LEU A 135 -0.80 17.51 6.97
C LEU A 135 -1.07 18.56 8.06
N LEU A 136 -1.91 18.23 9.03
CA LEU A 136 -2.24 19.12 10.13
C LEU A 136 -1.00 19.50 10.95
N VAL A 137 -0.21 18.51 11.36
CA VAL A 137 1.03 18.72 12.13
C VAL A 137 2.05 19.50 11.31
N GLY A 138 2.25 19.14 10.04
CA GLY A 138 3.14 19.86 9.12
C GLY A 138 2.75 21.33 8.98
N PHE A 139 1.45 21.62 8.83
CA PHE A 139 0.92 22.97 8.75
C PHE A 139 1.09 23.75 10.06
N MET A 140 0.79 23.12 11.20
CA MET A 140 0.96 23.74 12.52
C MET A 140 2.43 24.09 12.81
N LEU A 141 3.36 23.20 12.44
CA LEU A 141 4.79 23.44 12.62
C LEU A 141 5.30 24.53 11.68
N ALA A 142 4.87 24.52 10.41
CA ALA A 142 5.24 25.52 9.42
C ALA A 142 4.73 26.91 9.79
N SER A 143 3.47 27.03 10.21
CA SER A 143 2.85 28.30 10.61
C SER A 143 3.49 28.90 11.86
N ARG A 144 4.06 28.07 12.75
CA ARG A 144 4.74 28.52 13.97
C ARG A 144 6.26 28.63 13.82
N GLY A 145 6.82 28.27 12.67
CA GLY A 145 8.28 28.20 12.47
C GLY A 145 8.97 27.26 13.45
N GLN A 146 8.29 26.18 13.86
CA GLN A 146 8.78 25.22 14.85
C GLN A 146 9.33 23.95 14.19
N GLY A 147 10.42 23.43 14.75
CA GLY A 147 11.08 22.22 14.25
C GLY A 147 12.02 22.47 13.07
N MET A 148 12.81 21.46 12.74
CA MET A 148 13.73 21.48 11.62
C MET A 148 12.98 21.15 10.32
N MET A 149 13.07 22.05 9.34
CA MET A 149 12.47 21.94 8.00
C MET A 149 10.96 21.61 8.01
N PRO A 150 10.12 22.38 8.71
CA PRO A 150 8.68 22.08 8.78
C PRO A 150 7.98 22.20 7.42
N LEU A 151 8.46 23.07 6.53
CA LEU A 151 7.96 23.17 5.15
C LEU A 151 8.23 21.89 4.34
N ALA A 152 9.34 21.20 4.60
CA ALA A 152 9.64 19.94 3.93
C ALA A 152 8.68 18.83 4.37
N LEU A 153 8.34 18.78 5.67
CA LEU A 153 7.31 17.88 6.19
C LEU A 153 5.95 18.16 5.58
N LEU A 154 5.54 19.43 5.53
CA LEU A 154 4.26 19.84 4.93
C LEU A 154 4.20 19.51 3.44
N GLY A 155 5.25 19.81 2.68
CA GLY A 155 5.35 19.47 1.26
C GLY A 155 5.29 17.96 1.03
N PHE A 156 6.02 17.18 1.84
CA PHE A 156 5.93 15.72 1.82
C PHE A 156 4.51 15.24 2.10
N ALA A 157 3.83 15.78 3.11
CA ALA A 157 2.46 15.42 3.47
C ALA A 157 1.47 15.71 2.33
N LEU A 158 1.60 16.87 1.68
CA LEU A 158 0.76 17.26 0.54
C LEU A 158 0.97 16.33 -0.66
N VAL A 159 2.23 16.10 -1.05
CA VAL A 159 2.56 15.27 -2.22
C VAL A 159 2.18 13.82 -1.97
N SER A 160 2.54 13.26 -0.81
CA SER A 160 2.27 11.87 -0.48
C SER A 160 0.77 11.61 -0.25
N GLY A 161 0.05 12.49 0.44
CA GLY A 161 -1.39 12.39 0.63
C GLY A 161 -2.16 12.56 -0.68
N GLY A 162 -1.75 13.52 -1.52
CA GLY A 162 -2.31 13.73 -2.85
C GLY A 162 -2.11 12.52 -3.77
N TYR A 163 -0.88 11.99 -3.82
CA TYR A 163 -0.59 10.76 -4.56
C TYR A 163 -1.43 9.57 -4.07
N PHE A 164 -1.52 9.37 -2.75
CA PHE A 164 -2.35 8.32 -2.16
C PHE A 164 -3.81 8.42 -2.60
N THR A 165 -4.38 9.63 -2.58
CA THR A 165 -5.78 9.88 -2.94
C THR A 165 -6.02 9.63 -4.42
N VAL A 166 -5.16 10.15 -5.29
CA VAL A 166 -5.27 9.99 -6.75
C VAL A 166 -5.09 8.53 -7.15
N HIS A 167 -4.11 7.84 -6.56
CA HIS A 167 -3.87 6.41 -6.84
C HIS A 167 -5.07 5.56 -6.42
N HIS A 168 -5.59 5.80 -5.22
CA HIS A 168 -6.79 5.10 -4.72
C HIS A 168 -8.01 5.36 -5.61
N ALA A 169 -8.23 6.60 -6.04
CA ALA A 169 -9.34 6.96 -6.92
C ALA A 169 -9.22 6.28 -8.30
N ARG A 170 -8.01 6.24 -8.87
CA ARG A 170 -7.73 5.58 -10.16
C ARG A 170 -7.98 4.08 -10.11
N GLU A 171 -7.50 3.41 -9.07
CA GLU A 171 -7.72 1.95 -8.91
C GLU A 171 -9.17 1.62 -8.55
N ALA A 172 -9.87 2.50 -7.83
CA ALA A 172 -11.30 2.34 -7.57
C ALA A 172 -12.13 2.51 -8.85
N ALA A 173 -11.75 3.46 -9.72
CA ALA A 173 -12.42 3.67 -11.02
C ALA A 173 -12.15 2.53 -12.00
N ALA A 174 -10.94 1.94 -11.99
CA ALA A 174 -10.59 0.80 -12.83
C ALA A 174 -11.31 -0.50 -12.41
N GLY A 175 -11.58 -0.69 -11.12
CA GLY A 175 -12.24 -1.89 -10.59
C GLY A 175 -13.77 -1.88 -10.67
N GLY A 176 -14.38 -1.01 -11.48
CA GLY A 176 -15.84 -0.87 -11.60
C GLY A 176 -16.54 -1.91 -12.48
N GLY A 177 -15.84 -2.97 -12.91
CA GLY A 177 -16.40 -4.05 -13.74
C GLY A 177 -17.14 -5.12 -12.94
N VAL A 178 -17.83 -6.01 -13.64
CA VAL A 178 -18.30 -7.29 -13.10
C VAL A 178 -17.31 -8.34 -13.63
N ASP A 179 -16.68 -9.11 -12.74
CA ASP A 179 -15.84 -10.25 -13.14
C ASP A 179 -16.71 -11.28 -13.89
N GLU A 180 -16.08 -12.16 -14.67
CA GLU A 180 -16.75 -13.21 -15.48
C GLU A 180 -17.70 -14.10 -14.66
N ASP A 181 -17.47 -14.21 -13.34
CA ASP A 181 -18.33 -14.92 -12.38
C ASP A 181 -19.56 -14.12 -11.89
N GLY A 182 -19.85 -12.95 -12.47
CA GLY A 182 -20.96 -12.08 -12.05
C GLY A 182 -20.71 -11.35 -10.73
N GLN A 183 -19.47 -11.37 -10.22
CA GLN A 183 -19.10 -10.70 -8.97
C GLN A 183 -18.60 -9.28 -9.24
N ALA A 184 -18.92 -8.33 -8.36
CA ALA A 184 -18.36 -6.98 -8.45
C ALA A 184 -16.82 -7.05 -8.39
N ALA A 185 -16.17 -6.60 -9.46
CA ALA A 185 -14.72 -6.59 -9.57
C ALA A 185 -14.11 -5.81 -8.40
N ARG A 186 -12.90 -6.21 -8.03
CA ARG A 186 -12.18 -5.67 -6.88
C ARG A 186 -11.87 -4.18 -7.10
N SER A 187 -12.58 -3.29 -6.40
CA SER A 187 -12.33 -1.84 -6.44
C SER A 187 -11.20 -1.43 -5.48
N GLY A 188 -10.08 -0.93 -5.99
CA GLY A 188 -9.06 -0.22 -5.21
C GLY A 188 -7.71 -0.93 -4.96
N PRO A 189 -6.78 -0.26 -4.25
CA PRO A 189 -5.39 -0.72 -4.12
C PRO A 189 -5.23 -2.08 -3.45
N THR A 190 -4.18 -2.80 -3.85
CA THR A 190 -3.79 -4.07 -3.19
C THR A 190 -3.38 -3.86 -1.74
N GLN A 191 -3.71 -4.81 -0.86
CA GLN A 191 -3.23 -4.81 0.54
C GLN A 191 -1.71 -4.65 0.61
N ARG A 192 -1.00 -5.37 -0.26
CA ARG A 192 0.47 -5.29 -0.36
C ARG A 192 0.94 -3.87 -0.69
N TRP A 193 0.27 -3.19 -1.61
CA TRP A 193 0.58 -1.80 -1.93
C TRP A 193 0.30 -0.88 -0.75
N LEU A 194 -0.84 -1.02 -0.08
CA LEU A 194 -1.23 -0.23 1.09
C LEU A 194 -0.21 -0.37 2.22
N VAL A 195 0.18 -1.60 2.56
CA VAL A 195 1.18 -1.84 3.62
C VAL A 195 2.54 -1.29 3.24
N ARG A 196 2.98 -1.48 1.99
CA ARG A 196 4.26 -0.93 1.53
C ARG A 196 4.26 0.61 1.57
N TRP A 197 3.16 1.22 1.12
CA TRP A 197 2.98 2.67 1.14
C TRP A 197 3.00 3.22 2.56
N GLY A 198 2.20 2.63 3.46
CA GLY A 198 2.18 2.99 4.88
C GLY A 198 3.54 2.87 5.55
N ALA A 199 4.25 1.76 5.34
CA ALA A 199 5.61 1.58 5.83
C ALA A 199 6.57 2.65 5.31
N THR A 200 6.47 3.02 4.03
CA THR A 200 7.30 4.08 3.42
C THR A 200 7.01 5.46 4.05
N VAL A 201 5.73 5.79 4.27
CA VAL A 201 5.35 7.04 4.95
C VAL A 201 5.89 7.06 6.38
N LEU A 202 5.76 5.95 7.12
CA LEU A 202 6.30 5.85 8.49
C LEU A 202 7.82 6.03 8.53
N VAL A 203 8.56 5.44 7.59
CA VAL A 203 10.02 5.62 7.48
C VAL A 203 10.37 7.09 7.22
N ALA A 204 9.67 7.73 6.27
CA ALA A 204 9.91 9.15 5.97
C ALA A 204 9.63 10.05 7.19
N VAL A 205 8.51 9.82 7.89
CA VAL A 205 8.14 10.57 9.10
C VAL A 205 9.16 10.34 10.23
N CYS A 206 9.53 9.10 10.52
CA CYS A 206 10.52 8.81 11.55
C CYS A 206 11.90 9.39 11.18
N GLY A 207 12.28 9.36 9.90
CA GLY A 207 13.48 10.01 9.39
C GLY A 207 13.45 11.53 9.61
N TRP A 208 12.32 12.19 9.33
CA TRP A 208 12.14 13.62 9.60
C TRP A 208 12.15 13.94 11.11
N ILE A 209 11.53 13.11 11.95
CA ILE A 209 11.58 13.26 13.41
C ILE A 209 13.04 13.16 13.89
N ARG A 210 13.84 12.26 13.30
CA ARG A 210 15.26 12.14 13.64
C ARG A 210 16.08 13.39 13.29
N LEU A 211 15.69 14.15 12.25
CA LEU A 211 16.34 15.44 11.94
C LEU A 211 16.18 16.47 13.07
N GLN A 212 15.19 16.31 13.96
CA GLN A 212 15.02 17.22 15.10
C GLN A 212 16.19 17.12 16.11
N LEU A 213 16.99 16.04 16.07
CA LEU A 213 18.23 15.94 16.84
C LEU A 213 19.20 17.10 16.52
N LEU A 214 19.18 17.63 15.29
CA LEU A 214 20.05 18.72 14.86
C LEU A 214 19.73 20.05 15.57
N ILE A 215 18.52 20.20 16.10
CA ILE A 215 18.09 21.36 16.90
C ILE A 215 18.04 21.05 18.40
N GLY A 216 18.69 19.96 18.84
CA GLY A 216 18.83 19.59 20.25
C GLY A 216 17.62 18.88 20.86
N VAL A 217 16.60 18.52 20.07
CA VAL A 217 15.46 17.73 20.57
C VAL A 217 15.96 16.32 20.87
N ARG A 218 15.69 15.82 22.09
CA ARG A 218 16.05 14.45 22.46
C ARG A 218 14.87 13.52 22.21
N LEU A 219 15.14 12.40 21.53
CA LEU A 219 14.13 11.42 21.16
C LEU A 219 14.26 10.16 22.02
N GLY A 220 13.13 9.54 22.34
CA GLY A 220 13.10 8.23 22.98
C GLY A 220 13.23 7.07 21.98
N TRP A 221 13.38 5.86 22.51
CA TRP A 221 13.59 4.63 21.74
C TRP A 221 12.44 4.25 20.81
N ALA A 222 11.22 4.71 21.10
CA ALA A 222 10.06 4.40 20.26
C ALA A 222 10.29 4.77 18.80
N ILE A 223 10.90 5.94 18.52
CA ILE A 223 11.13 6.42 17.16
C ILE A 223 12.10 5.51 16.39
N GLU A 224 13.18 5.07 17.03
CA GLU A 224 14.17 4.17 16.41
C GLU A 224 13.57 2.80 16.12
N VAL A 225 12.76 2.28 17.03
CA VAL A 225 12.06 0.99 16.86
C VAL A 225 11.01 1.08 15.74
N MET A 226 10.24 2.16 15.69
CA MET A 226 9.28 2.42 14.62
C MET A 226 9.97 2.55 13.26
N LEU A 227 11.10 3.26 13.19
CA LEU A 227 11.89 3.41 11.97
C LEU A 227 12.40 2.04 11.50
N ALA A 228 13.02 1.25 12.38
CA ALA A 228 13.53 -0.07 12.05
C ALA A 228 12.43 -1.02 11.57
N ALA A 229 11.27 -1.04 12.24
CA ALA A 229 10.12 -1.83 11.84
C ALA A 229 9.55 -1.38 10.48
N GLY A 230 9.43 -0.08 10.25
CA GLY A 230 8.99 0.50 8.98
C GLY A 230 9.93 0.12 7.82
N VAL A 231 11.24 0.25 8.01
CA VAL A 231 12.26 -0.15 7.02
C VAL A 231 12.16 -1.64 6.73
N ALA A 232 12.07 -2.48 7.77
CA ALA A 232 11.95 -3.93 7.59
C ALA A 232 10.71 -4.29 6.75
N MET A 233 9.53 -3.73 7.07
CA MET A 233 8.32 -3.96 6.28
C MET A 233 8.46 -3.50 4.83
N ALA A 234 8.99 -2.30 4.60
CA ALA A 234 9.17 -1.75 3.26
C ALA A 234 10.14 -2.62 2.41
N VAL A 235 11.25 -3.05 2.99
CA VAL A 235 12.25 -3.90 2.32
C VAL A 235 11.69 -5.28 1.99
N MET A 236 11.00 -5.92 2.94
CA MET A 236 10.42 -7.26 2.75
C MET A 236 9.36 -7.27 1.65
N LEU A 237 8.57 -6.20 1.54
CA LEU A 237 7.55 -6.07 0.50
C LEU A 237 8.15 -5.74 -0.89
N THR A 238 9.35 -5.19 -0.93
CA THR A 238 10.07 -4.87 -2.17
C THR A 238 10.82 -6.07 -2.75
N ARG A 239 11.53 -6.84 -1.91
CA ARG A 239 12.39 -7.97 -2.34
C ARG A 239 11.64 -9.15 -2.97
N ARG A 240 10.36 -9.36 -2.66
CA ARG A 240 9.59 -10.47 -3.24
C ARG A 240 9.21 -10.29 -4.72
N ARG A 241 9.37 -9.09 -5.31
CA ARG A 241 9.13 -8.87 -6.75
C ARG A 241 10.23 -9.46 -7.65
N SER A 242 11.42 -9.70 -7.10
CA SER A 242 12.60 -10.14 -7.86
C SER A 242 12.86 -11.65 -7.85
N LEU A 243 12.08 -12.43 -7.08
CA LEU A 243 12.19 -13.90 -7.03
C LEU A 243 11.10 -14.62 -7.83
N GLU A 244 10.17 -13.87 -8.44
CA GLU A 244 9.07 -14.41 -9.25
C GLU A 244 9.24 -14.10 -10.76
N ARG A 245 10.44 -13.71 -11.20
CA ARG A 245 10.78 -13.65 -12.62
C ARG A 245 11.62 -14.89 -12.95
N PRO A 246 11.11 -15.87 -13.71
CA PRO A 246 11.95 -16.87 -14.36
C PRO A 246 12.90 -16.21 -15.37
#